data_AF-A0A354GPZ6-F1
#
_entry.id   AF-A0A354GPZ6-F1
#
_cell.length_a   1.000
_cell.length_b   1.000
_cell.length_c   1.000
_cell.angle_alpha   90.00
_cell.angle_beta   90.00
_cell.angle_gamma   90.00
#
_symmetry.space_group_name_H-M   'P 1'
#
loop_
_entity.id
_entity.type
_entity.pdbx_description
1 polymer ?
#
loop_
_entity_poly.entity_id
_entity_poly.type
_entity_poly.pdbx_seq_one_letter_code
_entity_poly.pdbx_strand_id
1 'polypeptide(L)'
;MSTRIILAAAFGAAFVLWHCGHAAAAPAPDKDKPSDDDAAKAQKVVNDDLDRLKAAGFTMQQVKDEAVGRAFPKVVFFGVFFRQFPVARLTPEGLKSSNLYAVGSDGKPQLLMESKELQAFFKANLSPAKTEDAAKDAARAYVRLAEELHQDGFFKFALQDDSTKIEQGNDGKTATARAVVMAGGNGELGATLTFDDAGKLIKTVEKVKIKEGPRPICQATKLLDADSIVRRMAERDLLIMGRPAKPYLDEQRAKAAPELQRAIDHIWQQIIEEDR
;
A
#
# COMPACT_ATOMS: atom_id res chain seq x y z
N MET A 1 -51.35 75.68 -12.24
CA MET A 1 -50.29 75.94 -11.23
C MET A 1 -49.54 74.64 -10.98
N SER A 2 -48.21 74.72 -11.02
CA SER A 2 -47.21 73.78 -10.49
C SER A 2 -46.94 72.46 -11.23
N THR A 3 -46.03 72.60 -12.20
CA THR A 3 -45.01 71.67 -12.67
C THR A 3 -44.19 71.06 -11.51
N ARG A 4 -43.88 69.75 -11.56
CA ARG A 4 -42.66 69.18 -10.94
C ARG A 4 -42.08 68.04 -11.77
N ILE A 5 -40.80 68.22 -12.11
CA ILE A 5 -39.83 67.34 -12.75
C ILE A 5 -38.99 66.71 -11.64
N ILE A 6 -38.73 65.39 -11.65
CA ILE A 6 -37.56 64.74 -11.02
C ILE A 6 -37.26 63.47 -11.86
N LEU A 7 -36.28 63.52 -12.77
CA LEU A 7 -34.86 63.14 -12.67
C LEU A 7 -34.56 61.66 -12.37
N ALA A 8 -33.98 61.02 -13.38
CA ALA A 8 -33.41 59.68 -13.39
C ALA A 8 -32.01 59.66 -12.73
N ALA A 9 -31.65 58.53 -12.12
CA ALA A 9 -30.28 58.19 -11.77
C ALA A 9 -30.03 56.72 -12.14
N ALA A 10 -29.23 56.51 -13.20
CA ALA A 10 -28.71 55.22 -13.60
C ALA A 10 -27.37 54.98 -12.89
N PHE A 11 -27.29 53.93 -12.07
CA PHE A 11 -26.05 53.43 -11.51
C PHE A 11 -25.47 52.35 -12.42
N GLY A 12 -24.43 52.69 -13.17
CA GLY A 12 -23.58 51.73 -13.86
C GLY A 12 -22.48 51.23 -12.92
N ALA A 13 -22.48 49.93 -12.62
CA ALA A 13 -21.39 49.25 -11.92
C ALA A 13 -20.55 48.48 -12.95
N ALA A 14 -19.32 48.92 -13.16
CA ALA A 14 -18.33 48.23 -13.98
C ALA A 14 -17.63 47.14 -13.14
N PHE A 15 -17.86 45.87 -13.48
CA PHE A 15 -17.11 44.74 -12.95
C PHE A 15 -15.81 44.57 -13.74
N VAL A 16 -14.67 44.83 -13.11
CA VAL A 16 -13.34 44.50 -13.65
C VAL A 16 -12.96 43.10 -13.16
N LEU A 17 -13.11 42.11 -14.05
CA LEU A 17 -12.67 40.73 -13.83
C LEU A 17 -11.15 40.64 -14.01
N TRP A 18 -10.42 40.72 -12.91
CA TRP A 18 -8.99 40.44 -12.88
C TRP A 18 -8.76 38.93 -12.98
N HIS A 19 -8.48 38.45 -14.19
CA HIS A 19 -8.04 37.07 -14.41
C HIS A 19 -6.56 36.98 -14.05
N CYS A 20 -6.25 36.55 -12.83
CA CYS A 20 -4.92 36.04 -12.49
C CYS A 20 -4.70 34.72 -13.24
N GLY A 21 -4.15 34.83 -14.46
CA GLY A 21 -3.61 33.70 -15.18
C GLY A 21 -2.50 33.06 -14.37
N HIS A 22 -2.82 31.96 -13.68
CA HIS A 22 -1.82 31.05 -13.15
C HIS A 22 -1.16 30.38 -14.35
N ALA A 23 0.03 30.86 -14.71
CA ALA A 23 0.90 30.15 -15.63
C ALA A 23 1.18 28.77 -15.01
N ALA A 24 0.60 27.72 -15.58
CA ALA A 24 0.95 26.35 -15.27
C ALA A 24 2.43 26.17 -15.59
N ALA A 25 3.26 26.11 -14.55
CA ALA A 25 4.67 25.80 -14.70
C ALA A 25 4.79 24.43 -15.37
N ALA A 26 5.52 24.36 -16.48
CA ALA A 26 5.83 23.10 -17.14
C ALA A 26 6.57 22.18 -16.14
N PRO A 27 6.29 20.86 -16.13
CA PRO A 27 6.92 19.93 -15.20
C PRO A 27 8.45 19.96 -15.42
N ALA A 28 9.19 20.24 -14.35
CA ALA A 28 10.64 20.14 -14.37
C ALA A 28 11.04 18.69 -14.69
N PRO A 29 12.11 18.47 -15.48
CA PRO A 29 12.53 17.13 -15.88
C PRO A 29 12.88 16.26 -14.67
N ASP A 30 12.34 15.04 -14.66
CA ASP A 30 12.43 13.92 -13.68
C ASP A 30 13.87 13.39 -13.43
N LYS A 31 14.88 14.26 -13.31
CA LYS A 31 16.27 13.84 -13.09
C LYS A 31 16.54 13.19 -11.73
N ASP A 32 15.58 13.26 -10.82
CA ASP A 32 15.74 12.80 -9.45
C ASP A 32 15.05 11.45 -9.17
N LYS A 33 14.28 10.88 -10.10
CA LYS A 33 13.66 9.56 -9.91
C LYS A 33 14.69 8.44 -10.13
N PRO A 34 14.70 7.34 -9.33
CA PRO A 34 15.60 6.23 -9.56
C PRO A 34 15.40 5.65 -10.96
N SER A 35 16.49 5.39 -11.67
CA SER A 35 16.44 4.75 -12.97
C SER A 35 16.08 3.26 -12.84
N ASP A 36 15.69 2.62 -13.95
CA ASP A 36 15.46 1.17 -13.95
C ASP A 36 16.75 0.39 -13.59
N ASP A 37 17.93 0.94 -13.92
CA ASP A 37 19.22 0.38 -13.52
C ASP A 37 19.43 0.46 -12.00
N ASP A 38 19.01 1.55 -11.36
CA ASP A 38 19.07 1.69 -9.90
C ASP A 38 18.11 0.73 -9.22
N ALA A 39 16.91 0.55 -9.78
CA ALA A 39 15.93 -0.41 -9.31
C ALA A 39 16.45 -1.86 -9.40
N ALA A 40 17.09 -2.23 -10.51
CA ALA A 40 17.68 -3.56 -10.68
C ALA A 40 18.83 -3.82 -9.70
N LYS A 41 19.71 -2.83 -9.47
CA LYS A 41 20.78 -2.93 -8.46
C LYS A 41 20.20 -3.07 -7.05
N ALA A 42 19.21 -2.25 -6.71
CA ALA A 42 18.55 -2.32 -5.42
C ALA A 42 17.84 -3.66 -5.21
N GLN A 43 17.17 -4.18 -6.23
CA GLN A 43 16.53 -5.50 -6.19
C GLN A 43 17.56 -6.61 -5.93
N LYS A 44 18.73 -6.55 -6.59
CA LYS A 44 19.82 -7.50 -6.34
C LYS A 44 20.28 -7.45 -4.88
N VAL A 45 20.46 -6.26 -4.32
CA VAL A 45 20.86 -6.08 -2.92
C VAL A 45 19.84 -6.69 -1.96
N VAL A 46 18.54 -6.49 -2.20
CA VAL A 46 17.48 -7.10 -1.39
C VAL A 46 17.48 -8.63 -1.52
N ASN A 47 17.65 -9.17 -2.73
CA ASN A 47 17.77 -10.62 -2.92
C ASN A 47 18.99 -11.19 -2.19
N ASP A 48 20.16 -10.55 -2.29
CA ASP A 48 21.38 -10.98 -1.61
C ASP A 48 21.17 -11.02 -0.07
N ASP A 49 20.42 -10.06 0.48
CA ASP A 49 20.08 -10.03 1.92
C ASP A 49 19.06 -11.12 2.32
N LEU A 50 18.05 -11.36 1.48
CA LEU A 50 17.07 -12.43 1.69
C LEU A 50 17.73 -13.81 1.61
N ASP A 51 18.67 -14.02 0.69
CA ASP A 51 19.46 -15.25 0.59
C ASP A 51 20.33 -15.47 1.83
N ARG A 52 20.96 -14.40 2.35
CA ARG A 52 21.72 -14.43 3.60
C ARG A 52 20.83 -14.83 4.80
N LEU A 53 19.58 -14.37 4.82
CA LEU A 53 18.56 -14.73 5.80
C LEU A 53 17.92 -16.10 5.53
N LYS A 54 18.33 -16.80 4.45
CA LYS A 54 17.77 -18.08 3.99
C LYS A 54 16.25 -18.00 3.77
N ALA A 55 15.78 -16.84 3.33
CA ALA A 55 14.38 -16.62 3.04
C ALA A 55 13.94 -17.34 1.77
N ALA A 56 12.82 -18.05 1.84
CA ALA A 56 12.24 -18.74 0.70
C ALA A 56 10.72 -18.54 0.68
N GLY A 57 10.12 -18.63 -0.50
CA GLY A 57 8.66 -18.52 -0.66
C GLY A 57 8.08 -17.13 -0.37
N PHE A 58 8.92 -16.09 -0.43
CA PHE A 58 8.48 -14.69 -0.39
C PHE A 58 8.00 -14.22 -1.76
N THR A 59 7.16 -13.20 -1.74
CA THR A 59 6.87 -12.35 -2.89
C THR A 59 7.55 -11.01 -2.65
N MET A 60 8.25 -10.50 -3.65
CA MET A 60 8.85 -9.17 -3.62
C MET A 60 8.23 -8.30 -4.71
N GLN A 61 7.84 -7.08 -4.34
CA GLN A 61 7.27 -6.11 -5.25
C GLN A 61 7.90 -4.74 -5.03
N GLN A 62 8.33 -4.09 -6.11
CA GLN A 62 8.79 -2.71 -6.04
C GLN A 62 7.60 -1.77 -5.80
N VAL A 63 7.77 -0.82 -4.87
CA VAL A 63 6.76 0.23 -4.63
C VAL A 63 6.97 1.36 -5.65
N LYS A 64 6.18 1.36 -6.73
CA LYS A 64 6.23 2.36 -7.81
C LYS A 64 5.14 3.44 -7.66
N ASP A 65 5.06 4.05 -6.47
CA ASP A 65 4.10 5.11 -6.19
C ASP A 65 4.71 6.50 -6.43
N GLU A 66 3.95 7.43 -7.00
CA GLU A 66 4.47 8.75 -7.33
C GLU A 66 4.79 9.61 -6.11
N ALA A 67 3.93 9.58 -5.08
CA ALA A 67 4.16 10.35 -3.86
C ALA A 67 5.39 9.82 -3.11
N VAL A 68 5.58 8.50 -3.11
CA VAL A 68 6.81 7.86 -2.59
C VAL A 68 8.04 8.36 -3.36
N GLY A 69 7.98 8.38 -4.69
CA GLY A 69 9.09 8.88 -5.53
C GLY A 69 9.41 10.37 -5.30
N ARG A 70 8.39 11.21 -5.10
CA ARG A 70 8.60 12.64 -4.77
C ARG A 70 9.13 12.86 -3.35
N ALA A 71 8.69 12.06 -2.39
CA ALA A 71 9.16 12.15 -1.01
C ALA A 71 10.59 11.60 -0.83
N PHE A 72 10.96 10.58 -1.60
CA PHE A 72 12.26 9.90 -1.51
C PHE A 72 12.88 9.63 -2.89
N PRO A 73 13.30 10.67 -3.62
CA PRO A 73 13.81 10.54 -4.99
C PRO A 73 15.01 9.58 -5.11
N LYS A 74 15.82 9.45 -4.06
CA LYS A 74 17.07 8.67 -4.09
C LYS A 74 16.97 7.32 -3.39
N VAL A 75 15.75 6.84 -3.15
CA VAL A 75 15.50 5.57 -2.44
C VAL A 75 14.58 4.69 -3.27
N VAL A 76 14.95 3.41 -3.41
CA VAL A 76 14.10 2.39 -4.00
C VAL A 76 13.50 1.54 -2.89
N PHE A 77 12.18 1.36 -2.93
CA PHE A 77 11.45 0.56 -1.94
C PHE A 77 10.95 -0.76 -2.51
N PHE A 78 11.03 -1.82 -1.71
CA PHE A 78 10.47 -3.13 -2.02
C PHE A 78 9.62 -3.63 -0.86
N GLY A 79 8.36 -3.94 -1.11
CA GLY A 79 7.55 -4.77 -0.21
C GLY A 79 7.98 -6.22 -0.36
N VAL A 80 8.31 -6.87 0.75
CA VAL A 80 8.66 -8.30 0.80
C VAL A 80 7.73 -8.97 1.80
N PHE A 81 6.85 -9.83 1.29
CA PHE A 81 5.88 -10.52 2.13
C PHE A 81 5.91 -12.03 1.93
N PHE A 82 5.71 -12.75 3.03
CA PHE A 82 5.49 -14.18 3.10
C PHE A 82 3.99 -14.38 3.21
N ARG A 83 3.43 -14.92 2.13
CA ARG A 83 2.00 -15.21 2.01
C ARG A 83 1.47 -15.85 3.30
N GLN A 84 0.51 -15.22 3.95
CA GLN A 84 -0.23 -15.81 5.07
C GLN A 84 -1.52 -16.49 4.59
N PHE A 85 -2.02 -16.08 3.42
CA PHE A 85 -3.26 -16.57 2.85
C PHE A 85 -3.17 -16.82 1.34
N PRO A 86 -3.88 -17.83 0.80
CA PRO A 86 -4.57 -18.95 1.44
C PRO A 86 -3.70 -19.97 2.17
N VAL A 87 -2.39 -19.96 1.92
CA VAL A 87 -1.47 -20.89 2.57
C VAL A 87 -0.34 -20.11 3.19
N ALA A 88 -0.30 -20.16 4.52
CA ALA A 88 0.74 -19.57 5.31
C ALA A 88 2.08 -20.22 4.97
N ARG A 89 3.04 -19.40 4.54
CA ARG A 89 4.44 -19.76 4.45
C ARG A 89 5.10 -19.46 5.78
N LEU A 90 6.01 -20.34 6.19
CA LEU A 90 6.84 -20.09 7.36
C LEU A 90 7.69 -18.85 7.10
N THR A 91 7.54 -17.84 7.94
CA THR A 91 8.40 -16.67 7.91
C THR A 91 9.75 -17.04 8.53
N PRO A 92 10.87 -16.81 7.82
CA PRO A 92 12.21 -17.01 8.37
C PRO A 92 12.45 -16.19 9.64
N GLU A 93 13.36 -16.65 10.50
CA GLU A 93 13.77 -15.90 11.69
C GLU A 93 14.35 -14.53 11.29
N GLY A 94 13.98 -13.49 12.04
CA GLY A 94 14.42 -12.11 11.76
C GLY A 94 13.61 -11.39 10.68
N LEU A 95 12.54 -12.00 10.15
CA LEU A 95 11.57 -11.36 9.26
C LEU A 95 10.15 -11.46 9.84
N LYS A 96 9.26 -10.59 9.37
CA LYS A 96 7.81 -10.70 9.60
C LYS A 96 7.11 -11.21 8.34
N SER A 97 5.82 -11.52 8.47
CA SER A 97 5.00 -11.90 7.32
C SER A 97 4.98 -10.83 6.23
N SER A 98 5.20 -9.56 6.60
CA SER A 98 5.33 -8.45 5.67
C SER A 98 6.39 -7.48 6.14
N ASN A 99 7.24 -7.09 5.20
CA ASN A 99 8.44 -6.30 5.44
C ASN A 99 8.58 -5.28 4.32
N LEU A 100 9.27 -4.19 4.62
CA LEU A 100 9.60 -3.15 3.68
C LEU A 100 11.11 -2.96 3.66
N TYR A 101 11.72 -3.06 2.49
CA TYR A 101 13.11 -2.71 2.27
C TYR A 101 13.19 -1.31 1.67
N ALA A 102 14.11 -0.50 2.19
CA ALA A 102 14.53 0.75 1.60
C ALA A 102 16.01 0.64 1.20
N VAL A 103 16.32 0.94 -0.06
CA VAL A 103 17.70 0.93 -0.57
C VAL A 103 18.04 2.34 -1.04
N GLY A 104 18.94 3.00 -0.32
CA GLY A 104 19.42 4.34 -0.64
C GLY A 104 20.57 4.33 -1.64
N SER A 105 21.14 5.51 -1.92
CA SER A 105 22.30 5.67 -2.80
C SER A 105 23.59 5.02 -2.28
N ASP A 106 23.64 4.64 -1.00
CA ASP A 106 24.77 3.89 -0.43
C ASP A 106 24.72 2.39 -0.80
N GLY A 107 23.64 1.95 -1.44
CA GLY A 107 23.45 0.57 -1.87
C GLY A 107 23.24 -0.42 -0.73
N LYS A 108 22.94 0.05 0.49
CA LYS A 108 22.70 -0.83 1.64
C LYS A 108 21.20 -1.05 1.85
N PRO A 109 20.74 -2.29 2.08
CA PRO A 109 19.35 -2.54 2.39
C PRO A 109 19.07 -2.13 3.84
N GLN A 110 18.05 -1.31 4.04
CA GLN A 110 17.45 -1.07 5.34
C GLN A 110 16.11 -1.80 5.42
N LEU A 111 16.07 -2.82 6.28
CA LEU A 111 14.88 -3.60 6.58
C LEU A 111 14.00 -2.84 7.61
N LEU A 112 12.72 -2.69 7.29
CA LEU A 112 11.67 -2.11 8.12
C LEU A 112 10.55 -3.16 8.28
N MET A 113 10.29 -3.58 9.50
CA MET A 113 9.32 -4.63 9.86
C MET A 113 8.13 -4.08 10.65
N GLU A 114 8.17 -2.82 11.07
CA GLU A 114 7.07 -2.22 11.83
C GLU A 114 6.95 -0.71 11.68
N SER A 115 5.77 -0.19 12.04
CA SER A 115 5.44 1.22 11.97
C SER A 115 6.47 2.10 12.68
N LYS A 116 7.02 1.66 13.81
CA LYS A 116 8.02 2.44 14.55
C LYS A 116 9.32 2.63 13.75
N GLU A 117 9.75 1.61 13.04
CA GLU A 117 10.94 1.66 12.18
C GLU A 117 10.68 2.53 10.96
N LEU A 118 9.48 2.46 10.37
CA LEU A 118 9.06 3.35 9.29
C LEU A 118 9.04 4.82 9.74
N GLN A 119 8.52 5.11 10.93
CA GLN A 119 8.54 6.46 11.51
C GLN A 119 9.97 6.97 11.69
N ALA A 120 10.87 6.14 12.22
CA ALA A 120 12.28 6.48 12.39
C ALA A 120 12.95 6.74 11.03
N PHE A 121 12.67 5.91 10.03
CA PHE A 121 13.15 6.09 8.66
C PHE A 121 12.72 7.44 8.07
N PHE A 122 11.43 7.79 8.17
CA PHE A 122 10.92 9.06 7.69
C PHE A 122 11.58 10.24 8.41
N LYS A 123 11.70 10.18 9.74
CA LYS A 123 12.33 11.26 10.52
C LYS A 123 13.80 11.49 10.15
N ALA A 124 14.50 10.43 9.76
CA ALA A 124 15.91 10.51 9.38
C ALA A 124 16.14 10.91 7.91
N ASN A 125 15.29 10.45 6.99
CA ASN A 125 15.56 10.51 5.55
C ASN A 125 14.64 11.44 4.76
N LEU A 126 13.49 11.85 5.32
CA LEU A 126 12.57 12.74 4.62
C LEU A 126 13.18 14.14 4.51
N SER A 127 13.24 14.65 3.29
CA SER A 127 13.68 16.04 3.04
C SER A 127 12.69 17.04 3.65
N PRO A 128 13.13 18.23 4.09
CA PRO A 128 12.22 19.23 4.64
C PRO A 128 11.07 19.57 3.69
N ALA A 129 9.83 19.29 4.10
CA ALA A 129 8.62 19.55 3.35
C ALA A 129 8.22 21.01 3.55
N LYS A 130 8.77 21.93 2.76
CA LYS A 130 8.52 23.39 2.92
C LYS A 130 7.16 23.84 2.38
N THR A 131 6.64 23.17 1.35
CA THR A 131 5.33 23.49 0.75
C THR A 131 4.23 22.60 1.33
N GLU A 132 2.97 22.97 1.11
CA GLU A 132 1.83 22.10 1.43
C GLU A 132 1.85 20.82 0.62
N ASP A 133 2.15 20.90 -0.69
CA ASP A 133 2.18 19.74 -1.57
C ASP A 133 3.26 18.74 -1.16
N ALA A 134 4.45 19.20 -0.77
CA ALA A 134 5.50 18.32 -0.26
C ALA A 134 5.07 17.61 1.05
N ALA A 135 4.32 18.30 1.91
CA ALA A 135 3.80 17.71 3.15
C ALA A 135 2.68 16.69 2.86
N LYS A 136 1.81 16.96 1.87
CA LYS A 136 0.81 16.00 1.39
C LYS A 136 1.47 14.77 0.79
N ASP A 137 2.46 14.94 -0.08
CA ASP A 137 3.20 13.82 -0.68
C ASP A 137 3.91 12.98 0.37
N ALA A 138 4.52 13.61 1.37
CA ALA A 138 5.11 12.88 2.50
C ALA A 138 4.06 12.04 3.27
N ALA A 139 2.88 12.59 3.54
CA ALA A 139 1.81 11.86 4.23
C ALA A 139 1.26 10.69 3.37
N ARG A 140 1.06 10.92 2.06
CA ARG A 140 0.66 9.86 1.12
C ARG A 140 1.71 8.76 1.01
N ALA A 141 2.97 9.14 0.86
CA ALA A 141 4.10 8.20 0.83
C ALA A 141 4.16 7.36 2.10
N TYR A 142 3.95 7.98 3.27
CA TYR A 142 3.93 7.25 4.54
C TYR A 142 2.82 6.19 4.57
N VAL A 143 1.59 6.57 4.23
CA VAL A 143 0.45 5.64 4.20
C VAL A 143 0.70 4.52 3.21
N ARG A 144 1.15 4.83 1.99
CA ARG A 144 1.45 3.84 0.95
C ARG A 144 2.51 2.84 1.41
N LEU A 145 3.58 3.29 2.06
CA LEU A 145 4.62 2.40 2.57
C LEU A 145 4.15 1.60 3.79
N ALA A 146 3.29 2.18 4.63
CA ALA A 146 2.69 1.47 5.76
C ALA A 146 1.74 0.34 5.30
N GLU A 147 1.04 0.48 4.16
CA GLU A 147 0.23 -0.60 3.57
C GLU A 147 1.06 -1.87 3.34
N GLU A 148 2.33 -1.73 2.91
CA GLU A 148 3.22 -2.87 2.69
C GLU A 148 3.49 -3.64 3.99
N LEU A 149 3.56 -2.96 5.14
CA LEU A 149 3.74 -3.59 6.45
C LEU A 149 2.49 -4.34 6.96
N HIS A 150 1.33 -4.06 6.36
CA HIS A 150 0.06 -4.69 6.68
C HIS A 150 -0.45 -5.64 5.59
N GLN A 151 0.33 -5.86 4.54
CA GLN A 151 -0.03 -6.80 3.49
C GLN A 151 -0.06 -8.24 4.05
N ASP A 152 -0.93 -9.09 3.54
CA ASP A 152 -0.97 -10.53 3.82
C ASP A 152 -1.02 -11.37 2.52
N GLY A 153 -1.00 -10.68 1.38
CA GLY A 153 -1.23 -11.19 0.03
C GLY A 153 -2.69 -11.08 -0.43
N PHE A 154 -3.59 -10.57 0.42
CA PHE A 154 -5.04 -10.52 0.16
C PHE A 154 -5.63 -9.11 0.31
N PHE A 155 -5.04 -8.27 1.16
CA PHE A 155 -5.46 -6.88 1.26
C PHE A 155 -5.19 -6.11 -0.03
N LYS A 156 -6.22 -5.43 -0.52
CA LYS A 156 -6.08 -4.36 -1.53
C LYS A 156 -6.44 -3.05 -0.87
N PHE A 157 -5.51 -2.10 -0.90
CA PHE A 157 -5.73 -0.77 -0.37
C PHE A 157 -6.00 0.22 -1.49
N ALA A 158 -6.77 1.27 -1.18
CA ALA A 158 -6.89 2.44 -2.01
C ALA A 158 -6.63 3.69 -1.17
N LEU A 159 -5.64 4.47 -1.58
CA LEU A 159 -5.38 5.79 -1.03
C LEU A 159 -6.60 6.68 -1.28
N GLN A 160 -7.03 7.40 -0.25
CA GLN A 160 -8.13 8.34 -0.31
C GLN A 160 -7.56 9.74 -0.53
N ASP A 161 -7.18 10.06 -1.77
CA ASP A 161 -6.44 11.30 -2.06
C ASP A 161 -7.17 12.56 -1.61
N ASP A 162 -8.50 12.61 -1.82
CA ASP A 162 -9.37 13.73 -1.40
C ASP A 162 -9.44 13.89 0.12
N SER A 163 -9.02 12.88 0.89
CA SER A 163 -8.96 12.95 2.35
C SER A 163 -7.63 13.52 2.86
N THR A 164 -6.67 13.81 1.97
CA THR A 164 -5.37 14.35 2.35
C THR A 164 -5.49 15.82 2.69
N LYS A 165 -5.25 16.17 3.97
CA LYS A 165 -5.47 17.52 4.50
C LYS A 165 -4.21 18.09 5.13
N ILE A 166 -4.07 19.41 5.04
CA ILE A 166 -3.09 20.19 5.76
C ILE A 166 -3.82 21.05 6.79
N GLU A 167 -3.32 21.05 8.01
CA GLU A 167 -3.80 21.90 9.11
C GLU A 167 -2.60 22.65 9.70
N GLN A 168 -2.75 23.96 9.90
CA GLN A 168 -1.76 24.75 10.63
C GLN A 168 -2.03 24.62 12.13
N GLY A 169 -1.00 24.31 12.91
CA GLY A 169 -1.05 24.22 14.36
C GLY A 169 0.04 25.06 15.02
N ASN A 170 0.08 25.04 16.35
CA ASN A 170 1.08 25.77 17.13
C ASN A 170 2.50 25.24 16.94
N ASP A 171 2.64 23.95 16.62
CA ASP A 171 3.93 23.26 16.43
C ASP A 171 4.36 23.21 14.95
N GLY A 172 3.79 24.06 14.10
CA GLY A 172 3.99 24.08 12.66
C GLY A 172 2.80 23.50 11.90
N LYS A 173 3.03 22.74 10.82
CA LYS A 173 1.95 22.21 9.97
C LYS A 173 1.79 20.70 10.12
N THR A 174 0.55 20.24 10.00
CA THR A 174 0.20 18.83 10.10
C THR A 174 -0.43 18.35 8.80
N ALA A 175 0.11 17.27 8.25
CA ALA A 175 -0.44 16.59 7.08
C ALA A 175 -1.08 15.27 7.50
N THR A 176 -2.31 15.03 7.08
CA THR A 176 -3.01 13.76 7.32
C THR A 176 -3.34 13.09 6.01
N ALA A 177 -3.10 11.78 5.92
CA ALA A 177 -3.47 10.94 4.78
C ALA A 177 -4.12 9.65 5.27
N ARG A 178 -4.86 8.97 4.37
CA ARG A 178 -5.60 7.76 4.69
C ARG A 178 -5.70 6.81 3.49
N ALA A 179 -5.62 5.53 3.75
CA ALA A 179 -5.99 4.45 2.83
C ALA A 179 -7.13 3.61 3.41
N VAL A 180 -7.94 3.03 2.53
CA VAL A 180 -9.08 2.16 2.88
C VAL A 180 -8.86 0.79 2.27
N VAL A 181 -9.23 -0.25 3.02
CA VAL A 181 -9.22 -1.63 2.53
C VAL A 181 -10.39 -1.80 1.56
N MET A 182 -10.08 -2.07 0.29
CA MET A 182 -11.03 -2.31 -0.80
C MET A 182 -11.35 -3.79 -0.98
N ALA A 183 -10.41 -4.67 -0.64
CA ALA A 183 -10.60 -6.12 -0.67
C ALA A 183 -9.74 -6.81 0.40
N GLY A 184 -10.11 -8.04 0.72
CA GLY A 184 -9.45 -8.82 1.75
C GLY A 184 -9.86 -8.47 3.18
N GLY A 185 -10.87 -7.64 3.38
CA GLY A 185 -11.38 -7.31 4.71
C GLY A 185 -12.01 -5.94 4.70
N ASN A 186 -11.96 -5.27 5.86
CA ASN A 186 -12.49 -3.93 6.01
C ASN A 186 -11.62 -3.12 6.95
N GLY A 187 -11.62 -1.80 6.77
CA GLY A 187 -10.89 -0.92 7.66
C GLY A 187 -10.19 0.23 6.95
N GLU A 188 -9.39 0.93 7.73
CA GLU A 188 -8.64 2.10 7.31
C GLU A 188 -7.26 2.10 7.94
N LEU A 189 -6.29 2.64 7.22
CA LEU A 189 -4.98 3.01 7.71
C LEU A 189 -4.85 4.52 7.55
N GLY A 190 -4.52 5.23 8.62
CA GLY A 190 -4.35 6.67 8.60
C GLY A 190 -3.02 7.08 9.23
N ALA A 191 -2.42 8.14 8.71
CA ALA A 191 -1.23 8.72 9.29
C ALA A 191 -1.36 10.24 9.38
N THR A 192 -0.80 10.79 10.46
CA THR A 192 -0.69 12.23 10.71
C THR A 192 0.78 12.55 10.94
N LEU A 193 1.34 13.40 10.07
CA LEU A 193 2.73 13.85 10.11
C LEU A 193 2.76 15.32 10.51
N THR A 194 3.52 15.67 11.55
CA THR A 194 3.70 17.05 12.01
C THR A 194 5.09 17.53 11.64
N PHE A 195 5.15 18.69 11.00
CA PHE A 195 6.35 19.36 10.54
C PHE A 195 6.53 20.68 11.28
N ASP A 196 7.76 20.99 11.67
CA ASP A 196 8.09 22.31 12.21
C ASP A 196 8.08 23.41 11.13
N ASP A 197 8.34 24.65 11.52
CA ASP A 197 8.37 25.80 10.61
C ASP A 197 9.45 25.71 9.53
N ALA A 198 10.49 24.90 9.74
CA ALA A 198 11.52 24.61 8.72
C ALA A 198 11.07 23.53 7.73
N GLY A 199 9.91 22.91 7.94
CA GLY A 199 9.38 21.80 7.17
C GLY A 199 9.98 20.45 7.57
N LYS A 200 10.73 20.36 8.68
CA LYS A 200 11.31 19.10 9.13
C LYS A 200 10.25 18.28 9.88
N LEU A 201 10.18 16.99 9.59
CA LEU A 201 9.28 16.07 10.28
C LEU A 201 9.72 15.88 11.74
N ILE A 202 8.84 16.23 12.68
CA ILE A 202 9.12 16.13 14.13
C ILE A 202 8.36 14.98 14.79
N LYS A 203 7.16 14.65 14.27
CA LYS A 203 6.26 13.64 14.84
C LYS A 203 5.45 12.94 13.75
N THR A 204 5.23 11.65 13.97
CA THR A 204 4.32 10.84 13.16
C THR A 204 3.40 10.06 14.08
N VAL A 205 2.12 10.03 13.76
CA VAL A 205 1.11 9.22 14.45
C VAL A 205 0.40 8.36 13.42
N GLU A 206 0.45 7.05 13.62
CA GLU A 206 -0.25 6.09 12.79
C GLU A 206 -1.48 5.54 13.53
N LYS A 207 -2.59 5.40 12.80
CA LYS A 207 -3.82 4.79 13.31
C LYS A 207 -4.25 3.70 12.33
N VAL A 208 -4.16 2.47 12.79
CA VAL A 208 -4.53 1.28 12.01
C VAL A 208 -5.81 0.70 12.58
N LYS A 209 -6.84 0.56 11.75
CA LYS A 209 -8.10 -0.10 12.09
C LYS A 209 -8.47 -1.08 10.98
N ILE A 210 -7.55 -1.99 10.70
CA ILE A 210 -7.74 -3.04 9.70
C ILE A 210 -8.31 -4.27 10.39
N LYS A 211 -9.32 -4.87 9.79
CA LYS A 211 -9.88 -6.16 10.20
C LYS A 211 -9.81 -7.10 9.02
N GLU A 212 -9.24 -8.27 9.25
CA GLU A 212 -9.22 -9.35 8.28
C GLU A 212 -10.65 -9.81 8.01
N GLY A 213 -11.02 -9.89 6.73
CA GLY A 213 -12.23 -10.58 6.31
C GLY A 213 -12.10 -12.10 6.50
N PRO A 214 -13.17 -12.88 6.24
CA PRO A 214 -13.10 -14.34 6.28
C PRO A 214 -11.93 -14.88 5.43
N ARG A 215 -11.13 -15.77 6.01
CA ARG A 215 -9.97 -16.43 5.37
C ARG A 215 -10.22 -17.94 5.31
N PRO A 216 -10.73 -18.48 4.18
CA PRO A 216 -10.86 -19.92 4.00
C PRO A 216 -9.52 -20.64 4.19
N ILE A 217 -9.50 -21.71 4.99
CA ILE A 217 -8.26 -22.44 5.24
C ILE A 217 -8.12 -23.51 4.17
N CYS A 218 -6.92 -23.64 3.60
CA CYS A 218 -6.68 -24.64 2.58
C CYS A 218 -6.65 -26.05 3.15
N GLN A 219 -7.80 -26.74 3.11
CA GLN A 219 -7.99 -28.07 3.70
C GLN A 219 -8.13 -29.16 2.63
N ALA A 220 -7.30 -29.16 1.59
CA ALA A 220 -7.38 -30.18 0.52
C ALA A 220 -7.30 -31.62 1.06
N THR A 221 -6.53 -31.86 2.13
CA THR A 221 -6.44 -33.18 2.78
C THR A 221 -7.76 -33.64 3.42
N LYS A 222 -8.76 -32.75 3.54
CA LYS A 222 -10.09 -33.02 4.08
C LYS A 222 -11.15 -33.29 3.03
N LEU A 223 -10.81 -33.31 1.74
CA LEU A 223 -11.74 -33.66 0.66
C LEU A 223 -12.28 -35.09 0.75
N LEU A 224 -11.58 -35.98 1.46
CA LEU A 224 -12.01 -37.36 1.71
C LEU A 224 -12.36 -37.63 3.18
N ASP A 225 -12.65 -36.59 3.97
CA ASP A 225 -13.04 -36.79 5.37
C ASP A 225 -14.29 -37.67 5.49
N ALA A 226 -14.37 -38.49 6.53
CA ALA A 226 -15.51 -39.39 6.74
C ALA A 226 -16.79 -38.60 7.01
N ASP A 227 -16.66 -37.43 7.65
CA ASP A 227 -17.77 -36.52 7.85
C ASP A 227 -18.07 -35.72 6.58
N SER A 228 -19.29 -35.86 6.06
CA SER A 228 -19.74 -35.14 4.86
C SER A 228 -19.79 -33.62 5.04
N ILE A 229 -19.96 -33.13 6.27
CA ILE A 229 -19.95 -31.69 6.57
C ILE A 229 -18.51 -31.15 6.42
N VAL A 230 -17.52 -31.87 6.96
CA VAL A 230 -16.10 -31.50 6.86
C VAL A 230 -15.65 -31.48 5.40
N ARG A 231 -16.03 -32.50 4.61
CA ARG A 231 -15.74 -32.51 3.16
C ARG A 231 -16.33 -31.28 2.46
N ARG A 232 -17.62 -31.01 2.66
CA ARG A 232 -18.29 -29.87 2.03
C ARG A 232 -17.67 -28.53 2.44
N MET A 233 -17.21 -28.41 3.69
CA MET A 233 -16.47 -27.22 4.14
C MET A 233 -15.14 -27.07 3.38
N ALA A 234 -14.35 -28.14 3.28
CA ALA A 234 -13.08 -28.13 2.55
C ALA A 234 -13.27 -27.79 1.06
N GLU A 235 -14.27 -28.39 0.41
CA GLU A 235 -14.65 -28.10 -0.98
C GLU A 235 -15.04 -26.62 -1.15
N ARG A 236 -15.97 -26.14 -0.32
CA ARG A 236 -16.44 -24.74 -0.38
C ARG A 236 -15.28 -23.76 -0.18
N ASP A 237 -14.43 -24.01 0.81
CA ASP A 237 -13.31 -23.14 1.12
C ASP A 237 -12.33 -23.09 -0.08
N LEU A 238 -12.01 -24.24 -0.69
CA LEU A 238 -11.18 -24.32 -1.90
C LEU A 238 -11.79 -23.60 -3.11
N LEU A 239 -13.10 -23.73 -3.30
CA LEU A 239 -13.82 -23.01 -4.35
C LEU A 239 -13.82 -21.49 -4.12
N ILE A 240 -13.92 -21.03 -2.86
CA ILE A 240 -13.79 -19.60 -2.52
C ILE A 240 -12.36 -19.10 -2.78
N MET A 241 -11.35 -19.93 -2.51
CA MET A 241 -9.95 -19.57 -2.77
C MET A 241 -9.62 -19.46 -4.26
N GLY A 242 -10.32 -20.21 -5.12
CA GLY A 242 -10.21 -20.11 -6.57
C GLY A 242 -8.82 -20.45 -7.12
N ARG A 243 -8.48 -19.88 -8.29
CA ARG A 243 -7.17 -20.01 -8.97
C ARG A 243 -5.96 -19.81 -8.04
N PRO A 244 -5.95 -18.83 -7.10
CA PRO A 244 -4.88 -18.68 -6.12
C PRO A 244 -4.54 -19.94 -5.29
N ALA A 245 -5.44 -20.92 -5.15
CA ALA A 245 -5.17 -22.16 -4.43
C ALA A 245 -4.21 -23.11 -5.17
N LYS A 246 -3.98 -22.93 -6.48
CA LYS A 246 -3.25 -23.87 -7.35
C LYS A 246 -1.89 -24.32 -6.82
N PRO A 247 -0.96 -23.43 -6.38
CA PRO A 247 0.35 -23.87 -5.92
C PRO A 247 0.27 -24.83 -4.73
N TYR A 248 -0.74 -24.67 -3.87
CA TYR A 248 -0.97 -25.59 -2.76
C TYR A 248 -1.62 -26.89 -3.20
N LEU A 249 -2.63 -26.81 -4.09
CA LEU A 249 -3.26 -28.00 -4.63
C LEU A 249 -2.22 -28.90 -5.30
N ASP A 250 -1.29 -28.33 -6.06
CA ASP A 250 -0.17 -29.07 -6.66
C ASP A 250 0.72 -29.74 -5.60
N GLU A 251 1.07 -29.02 -4.54
CA GLU A 251 1.89 -29.54 -3.44
C GLU A 251 1.20 -30.69 -2.70
N GLN A 252 -0.10 -30.55 -2.39
CA GLN A 252 -0.87 -31.60 -1.73
C GLN A 252 -1.08 -32.79 -2.65
N ARG A 253 -1.40 -32.55 -3.92
CA ARG A 253 -1.57 -33.60 -4.92
C ARG A 253 -0.32 -34.46 -5.07
N ALA A 254 0.87 -33.84 -5.10
CA ALA A 254 2.15 -34.55 -5.19
C ALA A 254 2.41 -35.50 -4.01
N LYS A 255 1.83 -35.22 -2.84
CA LYS A 255 1.97 -36.02 -1.61
C LYS A 255 0.79 -36.97 -1.36
N ALA A 256 -0.30 -36.80 -2.11
CA ALA A 256 -1.57 -37.47 -1.88
C ALA A 256 -1.62 -38.89 -2.47
N ALA A 257 -2.42 -39.75 -1.84
CA ALA A 257 -2.82 -41.04 -2.42
C ALA A 257 -3.74 -40.85 -3.64
N PRO A 258 -3.86 -41.85 -4.54
CA PRO A 258 -4.60 -41.69 -5.81
C PRO A 258 -6.04 -41.19 -5.68
N GLU A 259 -6.76 -41.60 -4.63
CA GLU A 259 -8.12 -41.14 -4.38
C GLU A 259 -8.19 -39.65 -4.08
N LEU A 260 -7.28 -39.16 -3.23
CA LEU A 260 -7.22 -37.75 -2.87
C LEU A 260 -6.70 -36.92 -4.05
N GLN A 261 -5.79 -37.46 -4.86
CA GLN A 261 -5.38 -36.80 -6.11
C GLN A 261 -6.57 -36.56 -7.03
N ARG A 262 -7.45 -37.56 -7.22
CA ARG A 262 -8.68 -37.41 -8.03
C ARG A 262 -9.63 -36.36 -7.46
N ALA A 263 -9.79 -36.30 -6.13
CA ALA A 263 -10.63 -35.29 -5.49
C ALA A 263 -10.06 -33.87 -5.68
N ILE A 264 -8.73 -33.71 -5.53
CA ILE A 264 -8.04 -32.45 -5.81
C ILE A 264 -8.21 -32.04 -7.28
N ASP A 265 -8.02 -32.99 -8.21
CA ASP A 265 -8.16 -32.75 -9.64
C ASP A 265 -9.58 -32.32 -10.00
N HIS A 266 -10.60 -32.94 -9.39
CA HIS A 266 -11.99 -32.56 -9.59
C HIS A 266 -12.28 -31.11 -9.13
N ILE A 267 -11.83 -30.74 -7.93
CA ILE A 267 -11.99 -29.37 -7.42
C ILE A 267 -11.25 -28.36 -8.31
N TRP A 268 -10.05 -28.71 -8.79
CA TRP A 268 -9.30 -27.84 -9.69
C TRP A 268 -10.03 -27.61 -11.02
N GLN A 269 -10.65 -28.66 -11.59
CA GLN A 269 -11.48 -28.49 -12.79
C GLN A 269 -12.66 -27.56 -12.53
N GLN A 270 -13.37 -27.73 -11.41
CA GLN A 270 -14.48 -26.84 -11.03
C GLN A 270 -14.03 -25.37 -10.91
N ILE A 271 -12.88 -25.11 -10.28
CA ILE A 271 -12.30 -23.76 -10.19
C ILE A 271 -12.07 -23.15 -11.58
N ILE A 272 -11.55 -23.94 -12.54
CA ILE A 272 -11.32 -23.49 -13.90
C ILE A 272 -12.64 -23.22 -14.63
N GLU A 273 -13.59 -24.15 -14.52
CA GLU A 273 -14.90 -24.09 -15.20
C GLU A 273 -15.76 -22.92 -14.73
N GLU A 274 -15.73 -22.62 -13.43
CA GLU A 274 -16.48 -21.51 -12.81
C GLU A 274 -15.74 -20.17 -12.84
N ASP A 275 -14.54 -20.11 -13.43
CA ASP A 275 -13.64 -18.95 -13.48
C ASP A 275 -13.43 -18.26 -12.11
N ARG A 276 -13.17 -19.07 -11.09
CA ARG A 276 -12.96 -18.59 -9.70
C ARG A 276 -11.51 -18.27 -9.37
#